data_AF-A0AAP6ZV95-F1
#
_entry.id   AF-A0AAP6ZV95-F1
#
_cell.length_a   1.000
_cell.length_b   1.000
_cell.length_c   1.000
_cell.angle_alpha   90.00
_cell.angle_beta   90.00
_cell.angle_gamma   90.00
#
_symmetry.space_group_name_H-M   'P 1'
#
loop_
_entity.id
_entity.type
_entity.pdbx_description
1 polymer ?
#
loop_
_entity_poly.entity_id
_entity_poly.type
_entity_poly.pdbx_seq_one_letter_code
_entity_poly.pdbx_strand_id
1 'polypeptide(L)'
;MSQEPIDMPDLIDEPFHFLIWQFDEICIVTIGVMLGIVINSPMLGLLIGYVGKVHYTRMRDGKPRGYFLHRLREVGFAYEKPNRHSSMQPPLVSEWKS
;
A
#
# COMPACT_ATOMS: atom_id res chain seq x y z
N MET A 1 33.85 -16.35 29.38
CA MET A 1 32.40 -16.43 29.11
C MET A 1 32.23 -16.54 27.60
N SER A 2 31.93 -17.73 27.10
CA SER A 2 31.62 -17.97 25.69
C SER A 2 30.33 -17.23 25.34
N GLN A 3 30.42 -16.22 24.48
CA GLN A 3 29.27 -15.47 24.01
C GLN A 3 28.53 -16.34 22.99
N GLU A 4 27.37 -16.87 23.36
CA GLU A 4 26.45 -17.48 22.40
C GLU A 4 25.89 -16.37 21.51
N PRO A 5 25.89 -16.53 20.17
CA PRO A 5 25.36 -15.53 19.27
C PRO A 5 23.85 -15.39 19.49
N ILE A 6 23.41 -14.16 19.77
CA ILE A 6 22.00 -13.81 19.90
C ILE A 6 21.44 -13.72 18.47
N ASP A 7 20.51 -14.62 18.14
CA ASP A 7 19.83 -14.64 16.86
C ASP A 7 18.75 -13.55 16.85
N MET A 8 19.01 -12.44 16.17
CA MET A 8 18.06 -11.33 16.01
C MET A 8 17.22 -11.58 14.74
N PRO A 9 15.89 -11.69 14.86
CA PRO A 9 15.04 -11.92 13.70
C PRO A 9 14.93 -10.65 12.84
N ASP A 10 15.43 -10.73 11.60
CA ASP A 10 15.44 -9.64 10.62
C ASP A 10 14.04 -9.22 10.10
N LEU A 11 13.00 -10.02 10.37
CA LEU A 11 11.65 -9.82 9.80
C LEU A 11 10.66 -9.08 10.72
N ILE A 12 11.06 -8.60 11.90
CA ILE A 12 10.12 -7.88 12.81
C ILE A 12 9.71 -6.50 12.27
N ASP A 13 10.56 -5.85 11.47
CA ASP A 13 10.38 -4.46 11.06
C ASP A 13 9.73 -4.28 9.68
N GLU A 14 9.38 -5.35 8.96
CA GLU A 14 8.72 -5.21 7.66
C GLU A 14 7.21 -4.87 7.82
N PRO A 15 6.75 -3.68 7.39
CA PRO A 15 5.34 -3.33 7.47
C PRO A 15 4.54 -4.16 6.47
N PHE A 16 3.39 -4.69 6.91
CA PHE A 16 2.48 -5.47 6.07
C PHE A 16 2.12 -4.69 4.80
N HIS A 17 2.52 -5.19 3.62
CA HIS A 17 2.25 -4.54 2.35
C HIS A 17 0.79 -4.76 1.94
N PHE A 18 -0.11 -3.83 2.29
CA PHE A 18 -1.49 -3.86 1.80
C PHE A 18 -1.55 -3.47 0.31
N LEU A 19 -2.06 -4.37 -0.53
CA LEU A 19 -2.18 -4.18 -1.97
C LEU A 19 -3.50 -3.50 -2.37
N ILE A 20 -3.85 -2.42 -1.66
CA ILE A 20 -5.08 -1.62 -1.88
C ILE A 20 -5.20 -1.18 -3.34
N TRP A 21 -4.06 -0.88 -3.97
CA TRP A 21 -4.00 -0.46 -5.37
C TRP A 21 -4.25 -1.57 -6.38
N GLN A 22 -3.87 -2.81 -6.06
CA GLN A 22 -4.18 -3.96 -6.92
C GLN A 22 -5.65 -4.35 -6.78
N PHE A 23 -6.22 -4.17 -5.59
CA PHE A 23 -7.64 -4.38 -5.37
C PHE A 23 -8.49 -3.46 -6.27
N ASP A 24 -8.13 -2.18 -6.36
CA ASP A 24 -8.85 -1.24 -7.22
C ASP A 24 -8.72 -1.55 -8.71
N GLU A 25 -7.55 -2.04 -9.17
CA GLU A 25 -7.38 -2.52 -10.54
C GLU A 25 -8.35 -3.66 -10.89
N ILE A 26 -8.54 -4.60 -9.96
CA ILE A 26 -9.44 -5.74 -10.13
C ILE A 26 -10.89 -5.24 -10.14
N CYS A 27 -11.26 -4.34 -9.22
CA CYS A 27 -12.59 -3.75 -9.13
C CYS A 27 -13.03 -3.10 -10.46
N ILE A 28 -12.16 -2.32 -11.12
CA ILE A 28 -12.50 -1.65 -12.39
C ILE A 28 -12.86 -2.66 -13.48
N VAL A 29 -12.09 -3.75 -13.58
CA VAL A 29 -12.36 -4.82 -14.56
C VAL A 29 -13.66 -5.54 -14.19
N THR A 30 -13.86 -5.88 -12.92
CA THR A 30 -15.06 -6.55 -12.44
C THR A 30 -16.31 -5.72 -12.72
N ILE A 31 -16.29 -4.42 -12.47
CA ILE A 31 -17.42 -3.51 -12.75
C ILE A 31 -17.70 -3.47 -14.26
N GLY A 32 -16.67 -3.37 -15.10
CA GLY A 32 -16.83 -3.41 -16.56
C GLY A 32 -17.48 -4.69 -17.05
N VAL A 33 -17.09 -5.84 -16.51
CA VAL A 33 -17.70 -7.14 -16.83
C VAL A 33 -19.14 -7.22 -16.36
N MET A 34 -19.43 -6.77 -15.13
CA MET A 34 -20.81 -6.74 -14.60
C MET A 34 -21.73 -5.92 -15.50
N LEU A 35 -21.29 -4.75 -15.96
CA LEU A 35 -22.04 -3.93 -16.93
C LEU A 35 -22.21 -4.64 -18.28
N GLY A 36 -21.19 -5.36 -18.76
CA GLY A 36 -21.28 -6.15 -19.99
C GLY A 36 -22.31 -7.28 -19.90
N ILE A 37 -22.41 -7.94 -18.74
CA ILE A 37 -23.41 -8.98 -18.49
C ILE A 37 -24.82 -8.38 -18.54
N VAL A 38 -25.03 -7.21 -17.93
CA VAL A 38 -26.33 -6.49 -17.98
C VAL A 38 -26.76 -6.17 -19.41
N ILE A 39 -25.80 -5.88 -20.30
CA ILE A 39 -26.05 -5.53 -21.71
C ILE A 39 -26.14 -6.79 -22.61
N ASN A 40 -26.12 -8.01 -22.04
CA ASN A 40 -26.05 -9.28 -22.78
C ASN A 40 -24.82 -9.41 -23.70
N SER A 41 -23.76 -8.66 -23.42
CA SER A 41 -22.52 -8.63 -24.20
C SER A 41 -21.31 -8.60 -23.25
N PRO A 42 -20.99 -9.73 -22.59
CA PRO A 42 -19.90 -9.78 -21.61
C PRO A 42 -18.54 -9.45 -22.22
N MET A 43 -18.34 -9.79 -23.51
CA MET A 43 -17.11 -9.50 -24.24
C MET A 43 -16.87 -7.99 -24.43
N LEU A 44 -17.93 -7.20 -24.66
CA LEU A 44 -17.83 -5.74 -24.72
C LEU A 44 -17.55 -5.14 -23.35
N GLY A 45 -18.18 -5.66 -22.29
CA GLY A 45 -17.89 -5.22 -20.91
C GLY A 45 -16.47 -5.50 -20.48
N LEU A 46 -15.92 -6.66 -20.86
CA LEU A 46 -14.52 -7.02 -20.60
C LEU A 46 -13.56 -6.06 -21.32
N LEU A 47 -13.86 -5.72 -22.58
CA LEU A 47 -13.04 -4.79 -23.37
C LEU A 47 -13.06 -3.38 -22.78
N ILE A 48 -14.23 -2.88 -22.40
CA ILE A 48 -14.39 -1.57 -21.74
C ILE A 48 -13.67 -1.58 -20.38
N GLY A 49 -13.86 -2.64 -19.57
CA GLY A 49 -13.18 -2.80 -18.29
C GLY A 49 -11.67 -2.85 -18.42
N TYR A 50 -11.15 -3.53 -19.45
CA TYR A 50 -9.72 -3.61 -19.74
C TYR A 50 -9.15 -2.25 -20.16
N VAL A 51 -9.82 -1.54 -21.06
CA VAL A 51 -9.42 -0.18 -21.47
C VAL A 51 -9.44 0.76 -20.26
N GLY A 52 -10.48 0.70 -19.43
CA GLY A 52 -10.58 1.44 -18.18
C GLY A 52 -9.43 1.14 -17.24
N LYS A 53 -9.10 -0.15 -17.06
CA LYS A 53 -7.95 -0.59 -16.26
C LYS A 53 -6.64 -0.04 -16.80
N VAL A 54 -6.37 -0.15 -18.10
CA VAL A 54 -5.13 0.36 -18.71
C VAL A 54 -5.01 1.88 -18.51
N HIS A 55 -6.09 2.61 -18.70
CA HIS A 55 -6.11 4.05 -18.51
C HIS A 55 -5.86 4.44 -17.04
N TYR A 56 -6.52 3.75 -16.11
CA TYR A 56 -6.33 3.90 -14.69
C TYR A 56 -4.88 3.59 -14.26
N THR A 57 -4.33 2.48 -14.75
CA THR A 57 -2.95 2.05 -14.47
C THR A 57 -1.97 3.10 -15.00
N ARG A 58 -2.20 3.63 -16.21
CA ARG A 58 -1.36 4.68 -16.81
C ARG A 58 -1.38 6.00 -16.02
N MET A 59 -2.52 6.40 -15.47
CA MET A 59 -2.60 7.58 -14.59
C MET A 59 -1.91 7.35 -13.24
N ARG A 60 -1.94 6.13 -12.74
CA ARG A 60 -1.34 5.76 -11.46
C ARG A 60 0.18 5.60 -11.55
N ASP A 61 0.66 4.91 -12.59
CA ASP A 61 2.09 4.59 -12.77
C ASP A 61 2.96 5.83 -12.98
N GLY A 62 2.36 6.98 -13.30
CA GLY A 62 3.03 8.29 -13.26
C GLY A 62 3.38 8.80 -11.86
N LYS A 63 3.02 8.09 -10.79
CA LYS A 63 3.29 8.47 -9.39
C LYS A 63 4.21 7.45 -8.70
N PRO A 64 5.21 7.91 -7.91
CA PRO A 64 6.16 7.03 -7.26
C PRO A 64 5.49 6.05 -6.26
N ARG A 65 6.07 4.85 -6.11
CA ARG A 65 5.63 3.83 -5.13
C ARG A 65 5.61 4.47 -3.73
N GLY A 66 4.46 4.45 -3.05
CA GLY A 66 4.27 5.05 -1.72
C GLY A 66 3.53 6.41 -1.68
N TYR A 67 3.22 7.01 -2.83
CA TYR A 67 2.51 8.31 -2.90
C TYR A 67 1.17 8.34 -2.15
N PHE A 68 0.43 7.23 -2.11
CA PHE A 68 -0.85 7.17 -1.37
C PHE A 68 -0.68 7.21 0.13
N LEU A 69 0.35 6.54 0.66
CA LEU A 69 0.62 6.52 2.10
C LEU A 69 1.04 7.92 2.55
N HIS A 70 1.82 8.62 1.72
CA HIS A 70 2.09 10.05 1.90
C HIS A 70 0.83 10.91 1.86
N ARG A 71 -0.06 10.71 0.89
CA ARG A 71 -1.29 11.50 0.81
C ARG A 71 -2.30 11.18 1.91
N LEU A 72 -2.39 9.93 2.35
CA LEU A 72 -3.22 9.51 3.49
C LEU A 72 -2.68 10.07 4.81
N ARG A 73 -1.35 10.21 4.94
CA ARG A 73 -0.74 10.93 6.06
C ARG A 73 -1.17 12.39 6.09
N GLU A 74 -1.20 13.07 4.95
CA GLU A 74 -1.68 14.46 4.85
C GLU A 74 -3.16 14.61 5.23
N VAL A 75 -3.99 13.61 4.91
CA VAL A 75 -5.42 13.59 5.27
C VAL A 75 -5.66 13.08 6.70
N GLY A 76 -4.60 12.70 7.43
CA GLY A 76 -4.68 12.32 8.85
C GLY A 76 -5.15 10.88 9.12
N PHE A 77 -5.23 10.03 8.08
CA PHE A 77 -5.69 8.64 8.21
C PHE A 77 -4.57 7.64 8.56
N ALA A 78 -3.31 8.07 8.58
CA ALA A 78 -2.21 7.20 8.98
C ALA A 78 -2.17 7.05 10.50
N TYR A 79 -2.76 5.95 11.00
CA TYR A 79 -2.59 5.48 12.37
C TYR A 79 -1.24 4.75 12.48
N GLU A 80 -0.14 5.48 12.35
CA GLU A 80 1.13 4.98 12.86
C GLU A 80 1.02 5.01 14.38
N LYS A 81 0.82 3.83 15.00
CA LYS A 81 1.25 3.66 16.40
C LYS A 81 2.73 4.07 16.39
N PRO A 82 3.15 5.09 17.15
CA PRO A 82 4.56 5.42 17.24
C PRO A 82 5.25 4.22 17.89
N ASN A 83 5.87 3.37 17.08
CA ASN A 83 6.89 2.46 17.57
C ASN A 83 7.99 3.37 18.12
N ARG A 84 8.09 3.42 19.45
CA ARG A 84 8.97 4.32 20.20
C ARG A 84 10.45 4.11 19.91
N HIS A 85 10.82 3.14 19.09
CA HIS A 85 12.18 2.90 18.61
C HIS A 85 12.24 3.10 17.10
N SER A 86 11.98 4.31 16.61
CA SER A 86 12.54 4.69 15.31
C SER A 86 14.03 4.93 15.53
N SER A 87 14.89 4.14 14.89
CA SER A 87 16.34 4.30 14.90
C SER A 87 16.82 5.64 14.29
N MET A 88 15.89 6.44 13.75
CA MET A 88 16.13 7.80 13.26
C MET A 88 15.87 8.88 14.32
N GLN A 89 15.53 8.53 15.57
CA GLN A 89 15.44 9.54 16.62
C GLN A 89 16.85 10.01 17.02
N PRO A 90 17.08 11.34 17.07
CA PRO A 90 18.34 11.85 17.55
C PRO A 90 18.54 11.41 19.02
N PRO A 91 19.77 10.99 19.41
CA PRO A 91 20.04 10.42 20.73
C PRO A 91 19.64 11.35 21.89
N LEU A 92 19.59 12.66 21.62
CA LEU A 92 19.23 13.73 22.56
C LEU A 92 17.77 13.70 23.05
N VAL A 93 16.87 12.97 22.39
CA VAL A 93 15.46 12.87 22.82
C VAL A 93 15.28 11.88 23.98
N SER A 94 16.22 10.95 24.18
CA SER A 94 16.11 9.90 25.20
C SER A 94 16.56 10.33 26.60
N GLU A 95 17.31 11.43 26.71
CA GLU A 95 17.98 11.81 27.97
C GLU A 95 17.14 12.70 28.90
N TRP A 96 15.99 13.22 28.45
CA TRP A 96 15.15 14.13 29.23
C TRP A 96 14.13 13.43 30.15
N LYS A 97 14.42 12.20 30.55
CA LYS A 97 13.59 11.48 31.52
C LYS A 97 14.47 10.79 32.57
N SER A 98 14.96 11.61 33.50
CA SER A 98 15.47 11.21 34.82
C SER A 98 14.87 12.15 35.86
#